data_AF-A0A8B9RJY2-F1
#
_entry.id   AF-A0A8B9RJY2-F1
#
_cell.length_a   1.000
_cell.length_b   1.000
_cell.length_c   1.000
_cell.angle_alpha   90.00
_cell.angle_beta   90.00
_cell.angle_gamma   90.00
#
_symmetry.space_group_name_H-M   'P 1'
#
loop_
_entity.id
_entity.type
_entity.pdbx_description
1 polymer ?
#
loop_
_entity_poly.entity_id
_entity_poly.type
_entity_poly.pdbx_seq_one_letter_code
_entity_poly.pdbx_strand_id
1 'polypeptide(L)'
;MEDMNDLDSLSEFEKYFTVFEGSSQEDVAYAKVFWNSLSLQPPVESSLVSVDIRQRLKIAKTPQPTNSGSKQSADSKNEEILQKAYQRQMQDEKKRYMEMAKKRDEIMVLLKKQREERIKKEMISLQHRPRRSDQTERCYIQTPSETLDEDIKEVQALT
;
A
#
# COMPACT_ATOMS: atom_id res chain seq x y z
N MET A 1 41.54 -11.49 41.99
CA MET A 1 40.18 -11.28 42.51
C MET A 1 39.40 -10.69 41.36
N GLU A 2 39.06 -11.54 40.40
CA GLU A 2 38.36 -11.21 39.16
C GLU A 2 37.26 -12.27 39.09
N ASP A 3 35.98 -11.84 39.14
CA ASP A 3 34.77 -12.63 38.80
C ASP A 3 33.49 -11.89 39.27
N MET A 4 33.33 -10.60 38.93
CA MET A 4 32.12 -9.83 39.31
C MET A 4 31.70 -8.80 38.24
N ASN A 5 32.07 -9.01 36.96
CA ASN A 5 31.70 -8.09 35.88
C ASN A 5 30.94 -8.75 34.72
N ASP A 6 30.85 -10.09 34.70
CA ASP A 6 30.24 -10.81 33.58
C ASP A 6 28.72 -10.99 33.75
N LEU A 7 28.21 -11.09 34.98
CA LEU A 7 26.77 -11.32 35.24
C LEU A 7 25.89 -10.12 34.86
N ASP A 8 26.36 -8.89 35.09
CA ASP A 8 25.60 -7.67 34.77
C ASP A 8 25.44 -7.48 33.25
N SER A 9 26.46 -7.90 32.49
CA SER A 9 26.42 -7.86 31.01
C SER A 9 25.41 -8.84 30.40
N LEU A 10 25.23 -10.01 31.03
CA LEU A 10 24.27 -11.04 30.58
C LEU A 10 22.84 -10.59 30.85
N SER A 11 22.60 -9.95 32.00
CA SER A 11 21.28 -9.40 32.34
C SER A 11 20.86 -8.27 31.39
N GLU A 12 21.80 -7.46 30.92
CA GLU A 12 21.53 -6.43 29.90
C GLU A 12 21.23 -7.05 28.53
N PHE A 13 21.91 -8.14 28.18
CA PHE A 13 21.67 -8.88 26.93
C PHE A 13 20.30 -9.57 26.90
N GLU A 14 19.86 -10.11 28.04
CA GLU A 14 18.58 -10.79 28.19
C GLU A 14 17.38 -9.86 27.95
N LYS A 15 17.55 -8.55 28.19
CA LYS A 15 16.55 -7.51 27.91
C LYS A 15 16.20 -7.37 26.42
N TYR A 16 17.07 -7.82 25.52
CA TYR A 16 16.87 -7.72 24.07
C TYR A 16 16.22 -8.96 23.45
N PHE A 17 15.96 -10.00 24.23
CA PHE A 17 15.27 -11.20 23.74
C PHE A 17 13.79 -11.21 24.11
N THR A 18 12.98 -11.65 23.14
CA THR A 18 11.59 -12.02 23.40
C THR A 18 11.53 -13.51 23.68
N VAL A 19 11.29 -13.88 24.94
CA VAL A 19 11.12 -15.28 25.37
C VAL A 19 9.63 -15.62 25.41
N PHE A 20 9.25 -16.72 24.76
CA PHE A 20 7.86 -17.19 24.69
C PHE A 20 7.52 -18.16 25.83
N GLU A 21 7.65 -17.70 27.07
CA GLU A 21 7.33 -18.53 28.24
C GLU A 21 5.81 -18.75 28.34
N GLY A 22 5.39 -20.01 28.53
CA GLY A 22 3.96 -20.38 28.62
C GLY A 22 3.20 -20.48 27.28
N SER A 23 3.86 -20.23 26.14
CA SER A 23 3.27 -20.46 24.81
C SER A 23 3.30 -21.93 24.41
N SER A 24 2.39 -22.35 23.52
CA SER A 24 2.40 -23.71 22.99
C SER A 24 3.59 -23.94 22.06
N GLN A 25 4.02 -25.21 21.89
CA GLN A 25 5.11 -25.55 20.98
C GLN A 25 4.82 -25.13 19.53
N GLU A 26 3.54 -25.12 19.13
CA GLU A 26 3.09 -24.70 17.81
C GLU A 26 3.30 -23.19 17.61
N ASP A 27 2.93 -22.37 18.60
CA ASP A 27 3.09 -20.91 18.55
C ASP A 27 4.57 -20.51 18.49
N VAL A 28 5.42 -21.21 19.24
CA VAL A 28 6.88 -21.01 19.18
C VAL A 28 7.42 -21.35 17.79
N ALA A 29 6.90 -22.41 17.15
CA ALA A 29 7.29 -22.77 15.79
C ALA A 29 6.83 -21.72 14.76
N TYR A 30 5.61 -21.21 14.88
CA TYR A 30 5.13 -20.13 14.01
C TYR A 30 5.94 -18.84 14.17
N ALA A 31 6.25 -18.43 15.40
CA ALA A 31 7.08 -17.26 15.65
C ALA A 31 8.46 -17.40 14.99
N LYS A 32 9.10 -18.59 15.09
CA LYS A 32 10.38 -18.85 14.43
C LYS A 32 10.30 -18.69 12.91
N VAL A 33 9.27 -19.28 12.28
CA VAL A 33 9.07 -19.16 10.82
C VAL A 33 8.80 -17.71 10.43
N PHE A 34 7.98 -17.00 11.20
CA PHE A 34 7.67 -15.59 10.98
C PHE A 34 8.93 -14.71 11.04
N TRP A 35 9.73 -14.80 12.10
CA TRP A 35 10.93 -13.97 12.24
C TRP A 35 12.01 -14.32 11.22
N ASN A 36 12.15 -15.60 10.85
CA ASN A 36 13.04 -16.02 9.76
C ASN A 36 12.61 -15.48 8.38
N SER A 37 11.31 -15.21 8.18
CA SER A 37 10.83 -14.59 6.95
C SER A 37 11.20 -13.11 6.83
N LEU A 38 11.40 -12.44 7.97
CA LEU A 38 11.78 -11.02 8.04
C LEU A 38 13.29 -10.80 7.91
N SER A 39 14.11 -11.81 8.21
CA SER A 39 15.52 -11.83 7.79
C SER A 39 15.58 -12.09 6.28
N LEU A 40 15.23 -11.07 5.51
CA LEU A 40 15.51 -11.07 4.08
C LEU A 40 17.03 -11.23 3.91
N GLN A 41 17.44 -12.10 2.98
CA GLN A 41 18.80 -12.09 2.44
C GLN A 41 19.22 -10.64 2.12
N PRO A 42 20.53 -10.34 2.09
CA PRO A 42 21.00 -9.00 1.74
C PRO A 42 20.18 -8.49 0.56
N PRO A 43 19.64 -7.25 0.63
CA PRO A 43 18.81 -6.72 -0.44
C PRO A 43 19.51 -7.05 -1.75
N VAL A 44 18.81 -7.74 -2.65
CA VAL A 44 19.28 -7.89 -4.02
C VAL A 44 19.33 -6.48 -4.56
N GLU A 45 20.48 -5.84 -4.39
CA GLU A 45 20.74 -4.51 -4.89
C GLU A 45 20.50 -4.62 -6.39
N SER A 46 19.45 -3.98 -6.87
CA SER A 46 19.21 -3.79 -8.29
C SER A 46 20.27 -2.81 -8.79
N SER A 47 21.50 -3.30 -9.00
CA SER A 47 22.52 -2.48 -9.64
C SER A 47 22.13 -2.29 -11.10
N LEU A 48 21.94 -1.04 -11.51
CA LEU A 48 21.79 -0.66 -12.92
C LEU A 48 23.05 -0.95 -13.75
N VAL A 49 24.12 -1.38 -13.10
CA VAL A 49 25.43 -1.66 -13.69
C VAL A 49 25.83 -3.07 -13.30
N SER A 50 25.87 -3.99 -14.26
CA SER A 50 26.46 -5.30 -14.01
C SER A 50 27.91 -5.10 -13.52
N VAL A 51 28.25 -5.69 -12.38
CA VAL A 51 29.56 -5.51 -11.71
C VAL A 51 30.74 -5.92 -12.62
N ASP A 52 30.48 -6.73 -13.66
CA ASP A 52 31.46 -7.18 -14.67
C ASP A 52 31.19 -6.61 -16.09
N ILE A 53 30.90 -5.31 -16.24
CA ILE A 53 30.91 -4.67 -17.58
C ILE A 53 32.37 -4.41 -18.00
N ARG A 54 32.93 -5.37 -18.73
CA ARG A 54 34.22 -5.19 -19.45
C ARG A 54 34.05 -4.43 -20.76
N GLN A 55 32.81 -4.13 -21.16
CA GLN A 55 32.50 -3.55 -22.47
C GLN A 55 32.40 -2.02 -22.38
N ARG A 56 33.55 -1.36 -22.19
CA ARG A 56 33.63 0.08 -22.48
C ARG A 56 33.45 0.26 -23.98
N LEU A 57 32.29 0.78 -24.40
CA LEU A 57 32.10 1.24 -25.77
C LEU A 57 33.20 2.25 -26.12
N LYS A 58 33.70 2.18 -27.35
CA LYS A 58 34.70 3.13 -27.84
C LYS A 58 34.14 4.55 -27.71
N ILE A 59 34.92 5.46 -27.13
CA ILE A 59 34.57 6.87 -27.01
C ILE A 59 34.29 7.40 -28.42
N ALA A 60 33.12 8.04 -28.61
CA ALA A 60 32.74 8.60 -29.89
C ALA A 60 33.79 9.63 -30.34
N LYS A 61 34.30 9.49 -31.57
CA LYS A 61 35.21 10.46 -32.16
C LYS A 61 34.47 11.78 -32.40
N THR A 62 35.17 12.89 -32.23
CA THR A 62 34.64 14.22 -32.50
C THR A 62 34.11 14.30 -33.94
N PRO A 63 32.93 14.90 -34.16
CA PRO A 63 32.33 14.96 -35.49
C PRO A 63 33.20 15.83 -36.38
N GLN A 64 33.80 15.20 -37.40
CA GLN A 64 34.39 15.92 -38.52
C GLN A 64 33.26 16.58 -39.32
N PRO A 65 33.37 17.86 -39.70
CA PRO A 65 32.35 18.53 -40.49
C PRO A 65 32.43 18.05 -41.94
N THR A 66 31.86 16.89 -42.22
CA THR A 66 31.55 16.50 -43.59
C THR A 66 30.21 17.13 -43.96
N ASN A 67 30.28 18.13 -44.83
CA ASN A 67 29.13 18.71 -45.52
C ASN A 67 28.38 17.60 -46.29
N SER A 68 27.32 17.06 -45.71
CA SER A 68 26.38 16.20 -46.44
C SER A 68 25.03 16.09 -45.73
N GLY A 69 23.99 16.60 -46.39
CA GLY A 69 22.63 16.07 -46.31
C GLY A 69 21.74 16.60 -45.17
N SER A 70 20.75 17.41 -45.57
CA SER A 70 19.54 17.79 -44.83
C SER A 70 19.06 16.78 -43.78
N LYS A 71 19.26 17.08 -42.49
CA LYS A 71 18.72 16.32 -41.34
C LYS A 71 17.26 16.64 -40.99
N GLN A 72 16.60 17.51 -41.75
CA GLN A 72 15.27 18.05 -41.39
C GLN A 72 14.11 17.04 -41.51
N SER A 73 14.26 15.93 -42.24
CA SER A 73 13.15 14.98 -42.47
C SER A 73 13.00 13.87 -41.43
N ALA A 74 14.05 13.59 -40.65
CA ALA A 74 14.01 12.55 -39.62
C ALA A 74 13.29 13.03 -38.35
N ASP A 75 13.39 14.33 -38.02
CA ASP A 75 12.79 14.91 -36.82
C ASP A 75 11.25 14.89 -36.87
N SER A 76 10.67 15.27 -38.02
CA SER A 76 9.20 15.34 -38.19
C SER A 76 8.50 13.98 -38.02
N LYS A 77 9.12 12.88 -38.47
CA LYS A 77 8.56 11.53 -38.28
C LYS A 77 8.64 11.05 -36.83
N ASN A 78 9.72 11.40 -36.13
CA ASN A 78 9.87 11.07 -34.71
C ASN A 78 8.85 11.82 -33.85
N GLU A 79 8.56 13.08 -34.18
CA GLU A 79 7.54 13.88 -33.50
C GLU A 79 6.13 13.28 -33.66
N GLU A 80 5.78 12.81 -34.86
CA GLU A 80 4.51 12.13 -35.10
C GLU A 80 4.39 10.81 -34.29
N ILE A 81 5.48 10.05 -34.18
CA ILE A 81 5.52 8.81 -33.38
C ILE A 81 5.30 9.12 -31.90
N LEU A 82 5.98 10.14 -31.36
CA LEU A 82 5.84 10.56 -29.96
C LEU A 82 4.41 11.04 -29.67
N GLN A 83 3.82 11.83 -30.57
CA GLN A 83 2.45 12.31 -30.42
C GLN A 83 1.43 11.16 -30.42
N LYS A 84 1.60 10.18 -31.31
CA LYS A 84 0.76 8.97 -31.35
C LYS A 84 0.90 8.13 -30.09
N ALA A 85 2.13 7.95 -29.58
CA ALA A 85 2.38 7.23 -28.35
C ALA A 85 1.69 7.90 -27.15
N TYR A 86 1.80 9.23 -27.05
CA TYR A 86 1.13 10.02 -26.01
C TYR A 86 -0.40 9.91 -26.08
N GLN A 87 -0.98 10.05 -27.28
CA GLN A 87 -2.43 9.89 -27.46
C GLN A 87 -2.92 8.50 -27.06
N ARG A 88 -2.15 7.46 -27.40
CA ARG A 88 -2.48 6.08 -27.02
C ARG A 88 -2.43 5.88 -25.51
N GLN A 89 -1.41 6.41 -24.84
CA GLN A 89 -1.31 6.37 -23.38
C GLN A 89 -2.52 7.03 -22.71
N MET A 90 -2.94 8.21 -23.19
CA MET A 90 -4.12 8.92 -22.67
C MET A 90 -5.42 8.14 -22.89
N GLN A 91 -5.57 7.48 -24.03
CA GLN A 91 -6.73 6.63 -24.29
C GLN A 91 -6.76 5.40 -23.38
N ASP A 92 -5.62 4.76 -23.16
CA ASP A 92 -5.52 3.57 -22.31
C ASP A 92 -5.77 3.94 -20.84
N GLU A 93 -5.24 5.06 -20.36
CA GLU A 93 -5.52 5.58 -19.03
C GLU A 93 -7.00 5.93 -18.84
N LYS A 94 -7.61 6.61 -19.81
CA LYS A 94 -9.05 6.92 -19.79
C LYS A 94 -9.91 5.65 -19.71
N LYS A 95 -9.57 4.63 -20.50
CA LYS A 95 -10.27 3.33 -20.47
C LYS A 95 -10.13 2.65 -19.12
N ARG A 96 -8.92 2.65 -18.55
CA ARG A 96 -8.64 2.09 -17.22
C ARG A 96 -9.50 2.74 -16.14
N TYR A 97 -9.56 4.07 -16.09
CA TYR A 97 -10.41 4.76 -15.12
C TYR A 97 -11.90 4.51 -15.34
N MET A 98 -12.34 4.41 -16.60
CA MET A 98 -13.73 4.08 -16.91
C MET A 98 -14.12 2.69 -16.40
N GLU A 99 -13.25 1.69 -16.55
CA GLU A 99 -13.47 0.35 -16.00
C GLU A 99 -13.47 0.35 -14.48
N MET A 100 -12.56 1.09 -13.84
CA MET A 100 -12.54 1.24 -12.38
C MET A 100 -13.83 1.90 -11.85
N ALA A 101 -14.36 2.91 -12.55
CA ALA A 101 -15.62 3.55 -12.20
C ALA A 101 -16.80 2.56 -12.27
N LYS A 102 -16.90 1.78 -13.36
CA LYS A 102 -17.93 0.73 -13.49
C LYS A 102 -17.86 -0.29 -12.36
N LYS A 103 -16.66 -0.79 -12.03
CA LYS A 103 -16.46 -1.72 -10.91
C LYS A 103 -16.89 -1.09 -9.58
N ARG A 104 -16.60 0.20 -9.36
CA ARG A 104 -17.03 0.92 -8.16
C ARG A 104 -18.55 0.99 -8.09
N ASP A 105 -19.22 1.29 -9.19
CA ASP A 105 -20.68 1.35 -9.25
C ASP A 105 -21.31 -0.03 -8.94
N GLU A 106 -20.75 -1.11 -9.49
CA GLU A 106 -21.18 -2.48 -9.20
C GLU A 106 -21.06 -2.81 -7.71
N ILE A 107 -19.92 -2.46 -7.08
CA ILE A 107 -19.71 -2.65 -5.65
C ILE A 107 -20.71 -1.84 -4.82
N MET A 108 -20.96 -0.58 -5.20
CA MET A 108 -21.91 0.28 -4.49
C MET A 108 -23.34 -0.29 -4.55
N VAL A 109 -23.77 -0.80 -5.69
CA VAL A 109 -25.06 -1.47 -5.86
C VAL A 109 -25.16 -2.72 -4.99
N LEU A 110 -24.10 -3.55 -4.97
CA LEU A 110 -24.05 -4.75 -4.15
C LEU A 110 -24.17 -4.43 -2.66
N LEU A 111 -23.40 -3.45 -2.17
CA LEU A 111 -23.43 -3.02 -0.76
C LEU A 111 -24.79 -2.46 -0.37
N LYS A 112 -25.43 -1.68 -1.27
CA LYS A 112 -26.79 -1.17 -1.06
C LYS A 112 -27.78 -2.32 -0.87
N LYS A 113 -27.74 -3.33 -1.76
CA LYS A 113 -28.59 -4.52 -1.66
C LYS A 113 -28.34 -5.29 -0.35
N GLN A 114 -27.08 -5.50 0.02
CA GLN A 114 -26.74 -6.17 1.28
C GLN A 114 -27.28 -5.40 2.50
N ARG A 115 -27.20 -4.07 2.48
CA ARG A 115 -27.75 -3.22 3.54
C ARG A 115 -29.27 -3.35 3.64
N GLU A 116 -29.97 -3.33 2.52
CA GLU A 116 -31.43 -3.51 2.46
C GLU A 116 -31.85 -4.88 3.02
N GLU A 117 -31.16 -5.95 2.61
CA GLU A 117 -31.41 -7.31 3.12
C GLU A 117 -31.14 -7.41 4.63
N ARG A 118 -30.07 -6.79 5.13
CA ARG A 118 -29.80 -6.73 6.57
C ARG A 118 -30.92 -6.02 7.32
N ILE A 119 -31.35 -4.84 6.84
CA ILE A 119 -32.44 -4.06 7.46
C ILE A 119 -33.72 -4.89 7.51
N LYS A 120 -34.07 -5.57 6.42
CA LYS A 120 -35.25 -6.44 6.36
C LYS A 120 -35.20 -7.57 7.38
N LYS A 121 -34.04 -8.24 7.53
CA LYS A 121 -33.84 -9.30 8.54
C LYS A 121 -33.92 -8.75 9.96
N GLU A 122 -33.31 -7.60 10.19
CA GLU A 122 -33.34 -6.93 11.49
C GLU A 122 -34.77 -6.55 11.88
N MET A 123 -35.55 -5.96 10.98
CA MET A 123 -36.96 -5.61 11.21
C MET A 123 -37.79 -6.81 11.69
N ILE A 124 -37.62 -7.98 11.07
CA ILE A 124 -38.30 -9.22 11.48
C ILE A 124 -37.76 -9.71 12.83
N SER A 125 -36.43 -9.69 13.01
CA SER A 125 -35.81 -10.19 14.24
C SER A 125 -36.17 -9.33 15.46
N LEU A 126 -36.28 -8.01 15.31
CA LEU A 126 -36.56 -7.06 16.38
C LEU A 126 -37.86 -7.39 17.12
N GLN A 127 -38.87 -7.87 16.39
CA GLN A 127 -40.16 -8.30 16.97
C GLN A 127 -40.03 -9.58 17.83
N HIS A 128 -39.00 -10.38 17.58
CA HIS A 128 -38.76 -11.67 18.24
C HIS A 128 -37.57 -11.65 19.20
N ARG A 129 -36.88 -10.51 19.34
CA ARG A 129 -35.77 -10.40 20.28
C ARG A 129 -36.34 -10.32 21.69
N PRO A 130 -35.96 -11.23 22.61
CA PRO A 130 -36.35 -11.11 24.01
C PRO A 130 -35.83 -9.78 24.54
N ARG A 131 -36.74 -8.97 25.11
CA ARG A 131 -36.42 -7.69 25.76
C ARG A 131 -35.42 -7.97 26.87
N ARG A 132 -34.12 -7.75 26.62
CA ARG A 132 -33.12 -7.72 27.67
C ARG A 132 -33.40 -6.48 28.49
N SER A 133 -33.90 -6.67 29.71
CA SER A 133 -34.01 -5.60 30.70
C SER A 133 -32.62 -5.02 30.92
N ASP A 134 -32.50 -3.73 30.64
CA ASP A 134 -31.52 -2.77 31.17
C ASP A 134 -30.09 -3.28 31.36
N GLN A 135 -29.30 -3.18 30.30
CA GLN A 135 -27.87 -2.89 30.43
C GLN A 135 -27.59 -1.56 29.72
N THR A 136 -27.75 -0.50 30.48
CA THR A 136 -27.39 0.90 30.20
C THR A 136 -25.86 1.10 30.16
N GLU A 137 -25.13 0.19 29.53
CA GLU A 137 -23.67 0.32 29.29
C GLU A 137 -23.31 0.03 27.83
N ARG A 138 -24.18 0.42 26.88
CA ARG A 138 -23.67 0.68 25.54
C ARG A 138 -22.94 2.01 25.59
N CYS A 139 -21.60 1.94 25.60
CA CYS A 139 -20.74 3.07 25.28
C CYS A 139 -21.38 3.90 24.17
N TYR A 140 -21.65 5.16 24.49
CA TYR A 140 -22.13 6.17 23.57
C TYR A 140 -21.00 6.42 22.57
N ILE A 141 -20.90 5.57 21.55
CA ILE A 141 -20.06 5.86 20.39
C ILE A 141 -20.85 6.96 19.67
N GLN A 142 -20.38 8.20 19.81
CA GLN A 142 -20.85 9.32 19.01
C GLN A 142 -20.91 8.86 17.56
N THR A 143 -22.11 8.92 16.98
CA THR A 143 -22.29 8.61 15.57
C THR A 143 -21.49 9.63 14.75
N PRO A 144 -20.80 9.22 13.67
CA PRO A 144 -20.02 10.12 12.81
C PRO A 144 -20.85 11.20 12.11
N SER A 145 -22.18 11.23 12.30
CA SER A 145 -23.05 12.28 11.78
C SER A 145 -22.89 13.59 12.55
N GLU A 146 -22.68 13.54 13.87
CA GLU A 146 -22.55 14.75 14.70
C GLU A 146 -21.22 15.46 14.41
N THR A 147 -20.14 14.69 14.27
CA THR A 147 -18.80 15.21 13.96
C THR A 147 -18.72 15.81 12.55
N LEU A 148 -19.45 15.26 11.56
CA LEU A 148 -19.46 15.79 10.20
C LEU A 148 -20.16 17.16 10.12
N ASP A 149 -21.24 17.35 10.87
CA ASP A 149 -21.98 18.62 10.89
C ASP A 149 -21.16 19.73 11.59
N GLU A 150 -20.32 19.35 12.55
CA GLU A 150 -19.36 20.23 13.21
C GLU A 150 -18.23 20.63 12.26
N ASP A 151 -17.59 19.67 11.59
CA ASP A 151 -16.54 19.92 10.60
C ASP A 151 -17.03 20.83 9.44
N ILE A 152 -18.26 20.62 8.96
CA ILE A 152 -18.86 21.45 7.91
C ILE A 152 -19.03 22.91 8.37
N LYS A 153 -19.46 23.11 9.63
CA LYS A 153 -19.61 24.46 10.20
C LYS A 153 -18.26 25.15 10.38
N GLU A 154 -17.24 24.42 10.82
CA GLU A 154 -15.88 24.96 10.98
C GLU A 154 -15.30 25.45 9.65
N VAL A 155 -15.43 24.66 8.57
CA VAL A 155 -14.97 25.06 7.23
C VAL A 155 -15.72 26.30 6.73
N GLN A 156 -17.03 26.38 6.97
CA GLN A 156 -17.83 27.55 6.59
C GLN A 156 -17.47 28.81 7.38
N ALA A 157 -17.05 28.69 8.64
CA ALA A 157 -16.66 29.83 9.47
C ALA A 157 -15.31 30.45 9.08
N LEU A 158 -14.47 29.72 8.33
CA LEU A 158 -13.16 30.17 7.86
C LEU A 158 -13.19 30.83 6.47
N THR A 159 -14.37 30.91 5.83
CA THR A 159 -14.58 31.54 4.52
C THR A 159 -15.22 32.91 4.68
#